data_AF-A0A6B3FYP5-F1
#
_entry.id   AF-A0A6B3FYP5-F1
#
_cell.length_a   1.000
_cell.length_b   1.000
_cell.length_c   1.000
_cell.angle_alpha   90.00
_cell.angle_beta   90.00
_cell.angle_gamma   90.00
#
_symmetry.space_group_name_H-M   'P 1'
#
loop_
_entity.id
_entity.type
_entity.pdbx_description
1 polymer ?
#
loop_
_entity_poly.entity_id
_entity_poly.type
_entity_poly.pdbx_seq_one_letter_code
_entity_poly.pdbx_strand_id
1 'polypeptide(L)'
;MTDSADLRFPAPNTSQATPCRANPQLFDCDPRDRDGESYGDMLKRIDRARALCASCPLATDCLRWALVNPTEITRVGIWAATAPYERHRLRARLAQRLGPNWVDVLATRLQDDKDRAARARHARHHPLTVEQARLLHLDRTHNGRRGRRHSAPGEQALHRAELLAALTNAA
;
A
#
# COMPACT_ATOMS: atom_id res chain seq x y z
N MET A 1 1.17 -3.64 27.05
CA MET A 1 0.81 -4.56 25.95
C MET A 1 1.70 -4.19 24.79
N THR A 2 2.60 -5.08 24.38
CA THR A 2 3.57 -4.84 23.31
C THR A 2 2.81 -4.52 22.02
N ASP A 3 2.85 -3.25 21.64
CA ASP A 3 2.19 -2.69 20.47
C ASP A 3 2.95 -3.14 19.22
N SER A 4 2.71 -4.39 18.83
CA SER A 4 3.43 -5.05 17.75
C SER A 4 2.89 -4.55 16.42
N ALA A 5 3.76 -3.98 15.59
CA ALA A 5 3.38 -3.46 14.28
C ALA A 5 2.78 -4.58 13.40
N ASP A 6 1.74 -4.23 12.64
CA ASP A 6 1.11 -5.10 11.66
C ASP A 6 2.10 -5.45 10.54
N LEU A 7 2.57 -6.70 10.55
CA LEU A 7 3.59 -7.22 9.63
C LEU A 7 3.15 -7.20 8.16
N ARG A 8 1.84 -7.06 7.87
CA ARG A 8 1.34 -6.88 6.50
C ARG A 8 1.78 -5.54 5.91
N PHE A 9 2.11 -4.58 6.77
CA PHE A 9 2.63 -3.26 6.43
C PHE A 9 4.02 -3.13 7.05
N PRO A 10 5.08 -3.62 6.39
CA PRO A 10 6.43 -3.48 6.90
C PRO A 10 6.83 -2.01 7.01
N ALA A 11 7.69 -1.69 7.98
CA ALA A 11 8.20 -0.34 8.13
C ALA A 11 8.92 0.11 6.84
N PRO A 12 8.62 1.33 6.35
CA PRO A 12 9.23 1.83 5.13
C PRO A 12 10.75 1.93 5.32
N ASN A 13 11.49 1.33 4.40
CA ASN A 13 12.95 1.34 4.44
C ASN A 13 13.51 1.77 3.08
N THR A 14 14.68 2.38 3.14
CA THR A 14 15.47 2.78 1.98
C THR A 14 16.94 2.83 2.41
N SER A 15 17.83 2.54 1.47
CA SER A 15 19.27 2.74 1.62
C SER A 15 19.69 4.21 1.45
N GLN A 16 18.83 5.06 0.87
CA GLN A 16 19.09 6.48 0.71
C GLN A 16 18.89 7.24 2.03
N ALA A 17 19.69 8.28 2.27
CA ALA A 17 19.51 9.14 3.42
C ALA A 17 18.17 9.89 3.32
N THR A 18 17.30 9.73 4.31
CA THR A 18 16.02 10.46 4.38
C THR A 18 16.16 11.70 5.27
N PRO A 19 15.44 12.79 4.99
CA PRO A 19 15.52 14.00 5.81
C PRO A 19 15.24 13.76 7.30
N CYS A 20 14.31 12.86 7.62
CA CYS A 20 13.97 12.51 8.99
C CYS A 20 15.02 11.67 9.72
N ARG A 21 15.85 10.91 9.00
CA ARG A 21 17.01 10.22 9.59
C ARG A 21 18.19 11.17 9.76
N ALA A 22 18.37 12.10 8.82
CA ALA A 22 19.45 13.08 8.87
C ALA A 22 19.24 14.12 9.99
N ASN A 23 17.99 14.56 10.22
CA ASN A 23 17.64 15.55 11.24
C ASN A 23 16.40 15.14 12.05
N PRO A 24 16.48 14.13 12.94
CA PRO A 24 15.30 13.60 13.64
C PRO A 24 14.54 14.67 14.45
N GLN A 25 15.26 15.57 15.11
CA GLN A 25 14.70 16.64 15.95
C GLN A 25 13.76 17.60 15.19
N LEU A 26 13.92 17.73 13.87
CA LEU A 26 13.03 18.55 13.05
C LEU A 26 11.65 17.90 12.88
N PHE A 27 11.58 16.57 12.89
CA PHE A 27 10.36 15.80 12.68
C PHE A 27 9.73 15.35 13.99
N ASP A 28 10.48 15.38 15.09
CA ASP A 28 9.98 15.16 16.44
C ASP A 28 9.26 16.42 16.94
N CYS A 29 8.01 16.54 16.53
CA CYS A 29 7.11 17.58 17.00
C CYS A 29 5.93 16.93 17.74
N ASP A 30 5.94 17.01 19.06
CA ASP A 30 4.75 16.85 19.86
C ASP A 30 4.15 18.24 20.14
N PRO A 31 2.89 18.50 19.76
CA PRO A 31 2.21 19.75 20.12
C PRO A 31 2.10 19.99 21.64
N ARG A 32 2.36 18.96 22.46
CA ARG A 32 2.37 19.02 23.92
C ARG A 32 3.72 19.50 24.49
N ASP A 33 4.79 19.42 23.71
CA ASP A 33 6.11 19.88 24.12
C ASP A 33 6.16 21.40 23.95
N ARG A 34 6.04 22.11 25.08
CA ARG A 34 6.15 23.57 25.14
C ARG A 34 7.50 23.94 25.73
N ASP A 35 8.55 23.78 24.94
CA ASP A 35 9.95 24.01 25.35
C ASP A 35 10.31 25.51 25.36
N GLY A 36 9.39 26.38 25.79
CA GLY A 36 9.55 27.84 25.69
C GLY A 36 9.62 28.38 24.25
N GLU A 37 9.47 27.51 23.23
CA GLU A 37 9.39 27.88 21.81
C GLU A 37 8.13 28.72 21.56
N SER A 38 8.28 29.84 20.83
CA SER A 38 7.13 30.63 20.38
C SER A 38 6.26 29.80 19.43
N TYR A 39 4.94 29.93 19.54
CA TYR A 39 4.00 29.26 18.65
C TYR A 39 4.32 29.48 17.15
N GLY A 40 4.77 30.69 16.80
CA GLY A 40 5.16 31.00 15.42
C GLY A 40 6.38 30.23 14.93
N ASP A 41 7.35 29.93 15.81
CA ASP A 41 8.55 29.18 15.45
C ASP A 41 8.26 27.68 15.38
N MET A 42 7.40 27.17 16.27
CA MET A 42 6.86 25.81 16.17
C MET A 42 6.15 25.58 14.83
N LEU A 43 5.32 26.52 14.37
CA LEU A 43 4.65 26.43 13.06
C LEU A 43 5.65 26.39 11.90
N LYS A 44 6.66 27.27 11.90
CA LYS A 44 7.73 27.26 10.89
C LYS A 44 8.49 25.94 10.88
N ARG A 45 8.76 25.36 12.07
CA ARG A 45 9.41 24.06 12.21
C ARG A 45 8.56 22.94 11.61
N ILE A 46 7.27 22.91 11.93
CA ILE A 46 6.30 21.96 11.36
C ILE A 46 6.23 22.10 9.84
N ASP A 47 6.12 23.31 9.31
CA ASP A 47 6.01 23.53 7.86
C ASP A 47 7.30 23.14 7.13
N ARG A 48 8.47 23.42 7.72
CA ARG A 48 9.76 22.95 7.20
C ARG A 48 9.85 21.43 7.19
N ALA A 49 9.46 20.77 8.29
CA ALA A 49 9.45 19.31 8.36
C ALA A 49 8.51 18.71 7.32
N ARG A 50 7.32 19.28 7.14
CA ARG A 50 6.34 18.86 6.13
C ARG A 50 6.89 18.98 4.71
N ALA A 51 7.48 20.12 4.37
CA ALA A 51 8.06 20.33 3.04
C ALA A 51 9.12 19.27 2.69
N LEU A 52 10.02 18.99 3.64
CA LEU A 52 11.05 17.95 3.47
C LEU A 52 10.45 16.53 3.43
N CYS A 53 9.40 16.28 4.21
CA CYS A 53 8.75 14.97 4.22
C CYS A 53 7.99 14.69 2.91
N ALA A 54 7.37 15.72 2.34
CA ALA A 54 6.57 15.62 1.11
C ALA A 54 7.42 15.23 -0.12
N SER A 55 8.69 15.62 -0.15
CA SER A 55 9.62 15.23 -1.22
C SER A 55 10.27 13.86 -1.01
N CYS A 56 10.01 13.19 0.12
CA CYS A 56 10.64 11.91 0.42
C CYS A 56 10.07 10.80 -0.49
N PRO A 57 10.91 9.98 -1.15
CA PRO A 57 10.45 8.89 -2.02
C PRO A 57 9.62 7.84 -1.27
N LEU A 58 9.77 7.77 0.06
CA LEU A 58 9.02 6.86 0.92
C LEU A 58 7.71 7.46 1.45
N ALA A 59 7.31 8.69 1.08
CA ALA A 59 6.17 9.37 1.67
C ALA A 59 4.88 8.53 1.63
N THR A 60 4.60 7.88 0.51
CA THR A 60 3.40 7.03 0.37
C THR A 60 3.41 5.83 1.31
N ASP A 61 4.52 5.08 1.36
CA ASP A 61 4.64 3.90 2.20
C ASP A 61 4.71 4.28 3.69
N CYS A 62 5.36 5.40 4.00
CA CYS A 62 5.42 6.01 5.32
C CYS A 62 4.05 6.44 5.83
N LEU A 63 3.23 7.08 4.98
CA LEU A 63 1.86 7.43 5.36
C LEU A 63 1.03 6.17 5.64
N ARG A 64 1.11 5.17 4.76
CA ARG A 64 0.37 3.92 4.93
C ARG A 64 0.74 3.24 6.23
N TRP A 65 2.04 3.12 6.51
CA TRP A 65 2.56 2.53 7.73
C TRP A 65 2.09 3.29 8.98
N ALA A 66 2.20 4.62 8.99
CA ALA A 66 1.80 5.47 10.11
C ALA A 66 0.29 5.52 10.35
N LEU A 67 -0.52 5.21 9.34
CA LEU A 67 -1.97 5.09 9.50
C LEU A 67 -2.36 3.75 10.11
N VAL A 68 -1.75 2.64 9.67
CA VAL A 68 -2.10 1.28 10.14
C VAL A 68 -1.50 0.96 11.51
N ASN A 69 -0.34 1.52 11.84
CA ASN A 69 0.37 1.25 13.07
C ASN A 69 0.34 2.49 13.98
N PRO A 70 -0.78 2.84 14.63
CA PRO A 70 -0.88 4.01 15.53
C PRO A 70 -0.19 3.73 16.88
N THR A 71 1.05 3.28 16.84
CA THR A 71 1.84 2.93 18.02
C THR A 71 2.48 4.15 18.65
N GLU A 72 3.13 3.98 19.81
CA GLU A 72 3.87 5.07 20.47
C GLU A 72 4.85 5.78 19.52
N ILE A 73 5.43 5.07 18.54
CA ILE A 73 6.36 5.62 17.55
C ILE A 73 5.66 6.58 16.57
N THR A 74 4.44 6.29 16.15
CA THR A 74 3.69 7.11 15.16
C THR A 74 2.64 8.00 15.81
N ARG A 75 2.54 7.98 17.14
CA ARG A 75 1.62 8.83 17.90
C ARG A 75 2.06 10.29 17.90
N VAL A 76 3.36 10.53 17.80
CA VAL A 76 3.98 11.87 17.78
C VAL A 76 4.67 12.14 16.44
N GLY A 77 5.14 13.38 16.26
CA GLY A 77 5.95 13.78 15.13
C GLY A 77 5.27 13.84 13.75
N ILE A 78 6.04 14.31 12.77
CA ILE A 78 5.65 14.36 11.35
C ILE A 78 5.99 13.05 10.66
N TRP A 79 4.97 12.43 10.08
CA TRP A 79 5.08 11.23 9.24
C TRP A 79 4.43 11.50 7.90
N ALA A 80 5.17 11.32 6.80
CA ALA A 80 4.69 11.58 5.44
C ALA A 80 3.98 12.93 5.28
N ALA A 81 4.59 14.00 5.78
CA ALA A 81 4.06 15.37 5.81
C ALA A 81 2.75 15.55 6.60
N THR A 82 2.35 14.58 7.41
CA THR A 82 1.17 14.67 8.28
C THR A 82 1.58 14.75 9.74
N ALA A 83 0.88 15.58 10.50
CA ALA A 83 0.93 15.68 11.96
C ALA A 83 -0.01 14.64 12.61
N PRO A 84 0.13 14.37 13.93
CA PRO A 84 -0.67 13.36 14.61
C PRO A 84 -2.19 13.52 14.46
N TYR A 85 -2.70 14.75 14.61
CA TYR A 85 -4.14 15.03 14.49
C TYR A 85 -4.66 14.80 13.06
N GLU A 86 -3.83 15.04 12.04
CA GLU A 86 -4.18 14.82 10.64
C GLU A 86 -4.27 13.33 10.34
N ARG A 87 -3.34 12.53 10.87
CA ARG A 87 -3.39 11.07 10.79
C ARG A 87 -4.63 10.51 11.48
N HIS A 88 -5.01 11.05 12.64
CA HIS A 88 -6.25 10.68 13.31
C HIS A 88 -7.48 10.94 12.43
N ARG A 89 -7.58 12.14 11.83
CA ARG A 89 -8.66 12.48 10.88
C ARG A 89 -8.64 11.62 9.61
N LEU A 90 -7.46 11.25 9.11
CA LEU A 90 -7.31 10.36 7.95
C LEU A 90 -7.82 8.95 8.25
N ARG A 91 -7.47 8.37 9.41
CA ARG A 91 -8.00 7.07 9.85
C ARG A 91 -9.52 7.08 9.96
N ALA A 92 -10.09 8.11 10.58
CA ALA A 92 -11.54 8.25 10.69
C ALA A 92 -12.22 8.28 9.31
N ARG A 93 -11.67 9.04 8.35
CA ARG A 93 -12.16 9.07 6.97
C ARG A 93 -12.01 7.74 6.24
N LEU A 94 -10.92 7.00 6.48
CA LEU A 94 -10.74 5.66 5.90
C LEU A 94 -11.76 4.66 6.45
N ALA A 95 -11.98 4.66 7.76
CA ALA A 95 -12.99 3.82 8.40
C ALA A 95 -14.41 4.15 7.88
N GLN A 96 -14.74 5.43 7.71
CA GLN A 96 -16.03 5.84 7.12
C GLN A 96 -16.22 5.36 5.67
N ARG A 97 -15.15 5.40 4.86
CA ARG A 97 -15.22 5.06 3.43
C ARG A 97 -15.12 3.56 3.13
N LEU A 98 -14.35 2.82 3.92
CA LEU A 98 -14.01 1.42 3.67
C LEU A 98 -14.63 0.46 4.71
N GLY A 99 -15.28 0.99 5.75
CA GLY A 99 -15.82 0.22 6.86
C GLY A 99 -14.82 0.02 8.01
N PRO A 100 -15.24 -0.66 9.09
CA PRO A 100 -14.40 -0.89 10.28
C PRO A 100 -13.13 -1.68 9.97
N ASN A 101 -13.17 -2.59 8.98
CA ASN A 101 -12.04 -3.43 8.57
C ASN A 101 -11.17 -2.77 7.47
N TRP A 102 -11.09 -1.43 7.47
CA TRP A 102 -10.37 -0.69 6.43
C TRP A 102 -8.89 -1.10 6.30
N VAL A 103 -8.26 -1.56 7.39
CA VAL A 103 -6.88 -2.08 7.39
C VAL A 103 -6.77 -3.31 6.49
N ASP A 104 -7.71 -4.26 6.59
CA ASP A 104 -7.72 -5.49 5.77
C ASP A 104 -7.95 -5.18 4.29
N VAL A 105 -8.83 -4.20 4.01
CA VAL A 105 -9.07 -3.71 2.66
C VAL A 105 -7.79 -3.11 2.06
N LEU A 106 -7.03 -2.33 2.84
CA LEU A 106 -5.75 -1.80 2.38
C LEU A 106 -4.69 -2.90 2.19
N ALA A 107 -4.66 -3.89 3.08
CA ALA A 107 -3.72 -5.01 2.98
C ALA A 107 -3.97 -5.82 1.69
N THR A 108 -5.25 -6.09 1.39
CA THR A 108 -5.67 -6.76 0.16
C THR A 108 -5.24 -5.98 -1.08
N ARG A 109 -5.53 -4.67 -1.12
CA ARG A 109 -5.13 -3.81 -2.25
C ARG A 109 -3.62 -3.76 -2.45
N LEU A 110 -2.86 -3.69 -1.36
CA LEU A 110 -1.40 -3.70 -1.41
C LEU A 110 -0.86 -5.03 -1.96
N GLN A 111 -1.46 -6.16 -1.57
CA GLN A 111 -1.08 -7.46 -2.10
C GLN A 111 -1.41 -7.56 -3.60
N ASP A 112 -2.59 -7.10 -4.02
CA ASP A 112 -2.97 -7.07 -5.44
C ASP A 112 -1.99 -6.25 -6.29
N ASP A 113 -1.52 -5.10 -5.78
CA ASP A 113 -0.51 -4.28 -6.44
C ASP A 113 0.83 -5.02 -6.58
N LYS A 114 1.28 -5.70 -5.53
CA LYS A 114 2.50 -6.53 -5.55
C LYS A 114 2.37 -7.66 -6.56
N ASP A 115 1.23 -8.34 -6.58
CA ASP A 115 0.95 -9.44 -7.52
C ASP A 115 0.92 -8.95 -8.96
N ARG A 116 0.27 -7.80 -9.21
CA ARG A 116 0.28 -7.15 -10.54
C ARG A 116 1.70 -6.83 -10.98
N ALA A 117 2.51 -6.22 -10.10
CA ALA A 117 3.89 -5.88 -10.41
C ALA A 117 4.75 -7.14 -10.63
N ALA A 118 4.54 -8.21 -9.87
CA ALA A 118 5.22 -9.49 -10.04
C ALA A 118 4.87 -10.14 -11.37
N ARG A 119 3.59 -10.18 -11.75
CA ARG A 119 3.16 -10.67 -13.07
C ARG A 119 3.77 -9.86 -14.21
N ALA A 120 3.80 -8.52 -14.07
CA ALA A 120 4.41 -7.65 -15.07
C ALA A 120 5.94 -7.84 -15.18
N ARG A 121 6.64 -8.12 -14.07
CA ARG A 121 8.06 -8.50 -14.11
C ARG A 121 8.26 -9.86 -14.75
N HIS A 122 7.48 -10.88 -14.34
CA HIS A 122 7.56 -12.22 -14.91
C HIS A 122 7.35 -12.20 -16.43
N ALA A 123 6.33 -11.48 -16.91
CA ALA A 123 6.04 -11.33 -18.33
C ALA A 123 7.17 -10.63 -19.12
N ARG A 124 7.95 -9.75 -18.49
CA ARG A 124 9.14 -9.13 -19.11
C ARG A 124 10.29 -10.13 -19.27
N HIS A 125 10.48 -11.02 -18.30
CA HIS A 125 11.56 -12.01 -18.34
C HIS A 125 11.18 -13.31 -19.07
N HIS A 126 9.89 -13.56 -19.22
CA HIS A 126 9.33 -14.75 -19.88
C HIS A 126 8.31 -14.29 -20.92
N PRO A 127 8.77 -13.71 -22.04
CA PRO A 127 7.87 -13.28 -23.10
C PRO A 127 7.16 -14.49 -23.70
N LEU A 128 5.93 -14.27 -24.16
CA LEU A 128 5.17 -15.30 -24.86
C LEU A 128 5.89 -15.69 -26.15
N THR A 129 5.76 -16.96 -26.53
CA THR A 129 6.16 -17.40 -27.87
C THR A 129 5.26 -16.75 -28.92
N VAL A 130 5.72 -16.71 -30.18
CA VAL A 130 4.93 -16.19 -31.32
C VAL A 130 3.57 -16.89 -31.39
N GLU A 131 3.55 -18.21 -31.20
CA GLU A 131 2.32 -18.99 -31.25
C GLU A 131 1.37 -18.64 -30.10
N GLN A 132 1.88 -18.54 -28.86
CA GLN A 132 1.07 -18.12 -27.71
C GLN A 132 0.50 -16.71 -27.89
N ALA A 133 1.28 -15.78 -28.44
CA ALA A 133 0.81 -14.43 -28.74
C ALA A 133 -0.27 -14.41 -29.83
N ARG A 134 -0.12 -15.23 -30.89
CA ARG A 134 -1.12 -15.41 -31.94
C ARG A 134 -2.43 -15.96 -31.38
N LEU A 135 -2.37 -16.98 -30.52
CA LEU A 135 -3.56 -17.54 -29.87
C LEU A 135 -4.29 -16.50 -29.01
N LEU A 136 -3.57 -15.72 -28.20
CA LEU A 136 -4.18 -14.63 -27.41
C LEU A 136 -4.79 -13.53 -28.28
N HIS A 137 -4.20 -13.23 -29.44
CA HIS A 137 -4.78 -12.28 -30.38
C HIS A 137 -6.10 -12.81 -30.96
N LEU A 138 -6.11 -14.07 -31.44
CA LEU A 138 -7.30 -14.72 -31.96
C LEU A 138 -8.41 -14.78 -30.91
N ASP A 139 -8.09 -15.15 -29.67
CA ASP A 139 -9.05 -15.16 -28.55
C ASP A 139 -9.69 -13.77 -28.36
N ARG A 140 -8.90 -12.70 -28.32
CA ARG A 140 -9.42 -11.32 -28.18
C ARG A 140 -10.30 -10.90 -29.36
N THR A 141 -9.96 -11.31 -30.58
CA THR A 141 -10.76 -10.98 -31.77
C THR A 141 -12.10 -11.69 -31.78
N HIS A 142 -12.14 -12.96 -31.37
CA HIS A 142 -13.36 -13.78 -31.41
C HIS A 142 -14.26 -13.55 -30.19
N ASN A 143 -13.67 -13.45 -28.99
CA ASN A 143 -14.41 -13.30 -27.74
C ASN A 143 -14.66 -11.84 -27.35
N GLY A 144 -14.05 -10.88 -28.05
CA GLY A 144 -14.02 -9.47 -27.69
C GLY A 144 -13.15 -9.20 -26.46
N ARG A 145 -13.08 -7.94 -26.01
CA ARG A 145 -12.56 -7.60 -24.68
C ARG A 145 -13.59 -8.04 -23.64
N ARG A 146 -13.76 -9.34 -23.39
CA ARG A 146 -14.58 -9.77 -22.25
C ARG A 146 -13.97 -9.15 -21.00
N GLY A 147 -14.72 -8.24 -20.37
CA GLY A 147 -14.39 -7.75 -19.05
C GLY A 147 -14.18 -8.95 -18.16
N ARG A 148 -13.00 -9.03 -17.53
CA ARG A 148 -12.65 -10.11 -16.61
C ARG A 148 -13.77 -10.24 -15.58
N ARG A 149 -14.65 -11.22 -15.74
CA ARG A 149 -15.30 -11.83 -14.58
C ARG A 149 -14.17 -12.57 -13.90
N HIS A 150 -13.54 -11.89 -12.96
CA HIS A 150 -12.55 -12.49 -12.09
C HIS A 150 -13.29 -13.54 -11.26
N SER A 151 -13.33 -14.79 -11.74
CA SER A 151 -13.63 -15.90 -10.86
C SER A 151 -12.53 -15.96 -9.81
N ALA A 152 -12.91 -15.98 -8.54
CA ALA A 152 -11.95 -16.09 -7.44
C ALA A 152 -11.05 -17.33 -7.66
N PRO A 153 -9.81 -17.36 -7.17
CA PRO A 153 -8.91 -18.51 -7.40
C PRO A 153 -9.52 -19.87 -7.03
N GLY A 154 -10.38 -19.92 -6.02
CA GLY A 154 -11.15 -21.13 -5.64
C GLY A 154 -12.19 -21.56 -6.67
N GLU A 155 -12.87 -20.61 -7.33
CA GLU A 155 -13.86 -20.89 -8.38
C GLU A 155 -13.19 -21.41 -9.66
N GLN A 156 -11.98 -20.93 -9.96
CA GLN A 156 -11.20 -21.42 -11.11
C GLN A 156 -10.76 -22.88 -10.93
N ALA A 157 -10.42 -23.27 -9.69
CA ALA A 157 -10.04 -24.64 -9.37
C ALA A 157 -11.24 -25.61 -9.50
N LEU A 158 -12.42 -25.20 -9.01
CA LEU A 158 -13.66 -25.98 -9.13
C LEU A 158 -14.07 -26.14 -10.60
N HIS A 159 -14.10 -25.05 -11.36
CA HIS A 159 -14.46 -25.10 -12.77
C HIS A 159 -13.48 -25.96 -13.59
N ARG A 160 -12.17 -25.89 -13.27
CA ARG A 160 -11.17 -26.76 -13.90
C ARG A 160 -11.39 -28.23 -13.55
N ALA A 161 -11.74 -28.55 -12.31
CA ALA A 161 -12.04 -29.92 -11.89
C ALA A 161 -13.28 -30.47 -12.60
N GLU A 162 -14.33 -29.65 -12.72
CA GLU A 162 -15.55 -30.00 -13.47
C GLU A 162 -15.27 -30.27 -14.96
N LEU A 163 -14.49 -29.41 -15.61
CA LEU A 163 -14.12 -29.59 -17.01
C LEU A 163 -13.28 -30.86 -17.24
N LEU A 164 -12.32 -31.14 -16.35
CA LEU A 164 -11.52 -32.35 -16.44
C LEU A 164 -12.37 -33.61 -16.24
N ALA A 165 -13.30 -33.59 -15.27
CA ALA A 165 -14.24 -34.69 -15.05
C ALA A 165 -15.17 -34.92 -16.26
N ALA A 166 -15.65 -33.84 -16.89
CA ALA A 166 -16.47 -33.93 -18.09
C ALA A 166 -15.70 -34.53 -19.29
N LEU A 167 -14.42 -34.19 -19.44
CA LEU A 167 -13.57 -34.73 -20.50
C LEU A 167 -13.21 -36.21 -20.27
N THR A 168 -13.01 -36.63 -19.03
CA THR A 168 -12.74 -38.04 -18.69
C THR A 168 -13.98 -38.93 -18.78
N ASN A 169 -15.17 -38.37 -18.60
CA ASN A 169 -16.44 -39.10 -18.72
C ASN A 169 -16.98 -39.15 -20.17
N ALA A 170 -16.36 -38.40 -21.08
CA ALA A 170 -16.72 -38.37 -22.51
C ALA A 170 -15.82 -39.29 -23.38
N ALA A 171 -14.92 -40.06 -22.75
CA ALA A 171 -14.06 -41.07 -23.36
C ALA A 171 -14.52 -42.48 -22.93
#